data_AF-A0A7C1AKM0-F1
#
_entry.id   AF-A0A7C1AKM0-F1
#
_cell.length_a   1.000
_cell.length_b   1.000
_cell.length_c   1.000
_cell.angle_alpha   90.00
_cell.angle_beta   90.00
_cell.angle_gamma   90.00
#
_symmetry.space_group_name_H-M   'P 1'
#
loop_
_entity.id
_entity.type
_entity.pdbx_description
1 polymer ?
#
loop_
_entity_poly.entity_id
_entity_poly.type
_entity_poly.pdbx_seq_one_letter_code
_entity_poly.pdbx_strand_id
1 'polypeptide(L)'
;KAMAAVRQDKEREVNEGCDGSWVAHPDLVPVAREVFERLMKGDNQISFIPSGDPVTRDDLLEIHEGTRTEEGLRTNIRVGVQYIEAWLRGNGAVPLYNLMEDAATAEISRTQIWQWQKHGATLEGGRKVTAALVDELLEDEMAKLREALGPDIYDSGRFPEAIGIFRSLSESDELAPFLTLPAYELLDRP
;
A
#
# COMPACT_ATOMS: atom_id res chain seq x y z
N LYS A 1 -5.03 -12.78 15.62
CA LYS A 1 -5.41 -11.37 15.33
C LYS A 1 -5.66 -11.16 13.83
N ALA A 2 -4.69 -11.40 12.95
CA ALA A 2 -4.87 -11.27 11.49
C ALA A 2 -6.07 -12.05 10.92
N MET A 3 -6.20 -13.35 11.21
CA MET A 3 -7.34 -14.16 10.72
C MET A 3 -8.70 -13.70 11.24
N ALA A 4 -8.75 -13.12 12.44
CA ALA A 4 -10.00 -12.60 12.99
C ALA A 4 -10.41 -11.30 12.28
N ALA A 5 -9.44 -10.42 11.98
CA ALA A 5 -9.68 -9.22 11.18
C ALA A 5 -10.16 -9.57 9.77
N VAL A 6 -9.49 -10.52 9.09
CA VAL A 6 -9.93 -11.02 7.78
C VAL A 6 -11.37 -11.53 7.85
N ARG A 7 -11.70 -12.38 8.84
CA ARG A 7 -13.07 -12.88 9.00
C ARG A 7 -14.08 -11.73 9.17
N GLN A 8 -13.78 -10.77 10.03
CA GLN A 8 -14.65 -9.61 10.27
C GLN A 8 -14.85 -8.77 9.00
N ASP A 9 -13.80 -8.59 8.20
CA ASP A 9 -13.89 -7.87 6.93
C ASP A 9 -14.77 -8.62 5.92
N LYS A 10 -14.62 -9.94 5.81
CA LYS A 10 -15.47 -10.76 4.92
C LYS A 10 -16.92 -10.79 5.39
N GLU A 11 -17.16 -10.81 6.70
CA GLU A 11 -18.52 -10.73 7.24
C GLU A 11 -19.18 -9.39 6.89
N ARG A 12 -18.42 -8.28 6.96
CA ARG A 12 -18.91 -6.97 6.53
C ARG A 12 -19.26 -6.96 5.04
N GLU A 13 -18.34 -7.40 4.17
CA GLU A 13 -18.55 -7.45 2.71
C GLU A 13 -19.82 -8.24 2.33
N VAL A 14 -20.04 -9.43 2.91
CA VAL A 14 -21.23 -10.23 2.60
C VAL A 14 -22.50 -9.53 3.06
N ASN A 15 -22.49 -8.93 4.26
CA ASN A 15 -23.65 -8.22 4.80
C ASN A 15 -23.96 -6.91 4.02
N GLU A 16 -22.96 -6.31 3.39
CA GLU A 16 -23.11 -5.14 2.51
C GLU A 16 -23.55 -5.53 1.08
N GLY A 17 -23.63 -6.83 0.77
CA GLY A 17 -24.18 -7.33 -0.48
C GLY A 17 -23.15 -7.75 -1.53
N CYS A 18 -21.87 -7.86 -1.19
CA CYS A 18 -20.86 -8.35 -2.13
C CYS A 18 -21.15 -9.81 -2.54
N ASP A 19 -21.02 -10.12 -3.84
CA ASP A 19 -21.23 -11.48 -4.39
C ASP A 19 -20.03 -12.43 -4.14
N GLY A 20 -18.87 -11.87 -3.82
CA GLY A 20 -17.62 -12.58 -3.62
C GLY A 20 -16.57 -11.65 -3.02
N SER A 21 -15.35 -12.18 -2.86
CA SER A 21 -14.25 -11.42 -2.28
C SER A 21 -12.89 -11.87 -2.79
N TRP A 22 -11.88 -11.00 -2.62
CA TRP A 22 -10.49 -11.28 -2.97
C TRP A 22 -9.67 -11.72 -1.76
N VAL A 23 -8.71 -12.60 -2.04
CA VAL A 23 -7.64 -13.00 -1.13
C VAL A 23 -6.32 -13.05 -1.91
N ALA A 24 -5.23 -12.65 -1.27
CA ALA A 24 -3.90 -12.62 -1.89
C ALA A 24 -3.02 -13.85 -1.55
N HIS A 25 -3.52 -14.76 -0.68
CA HIS A 25 -2.81 -15.98 -0.29
C HIS A 25 -3.78 -17.18 -0.22
N PRO A 26 -3.41 -18.38 -0.72
CA PRO A 26 -4.25 -19.57 -0.69
C PRO A 26 -4.78 -19.94 0.71
N ASP A 27 -3.99 -19.74 1.77
CA ASP A 27 -4.41 -20.04 3.15
C ASP A 27 -5.59 -19.19 3.65
N LEU A 28 -5.89 -18.08 2.98
CA LEU A 28 -7.06 -17.25 3.30
C LEU A 28 -8.33 -17.72 2.59
N VAL A 29 -8.22 -18.60 1.58
CA VAL A 29 -9.37 -19.15 0.85
C VAL A 29 -10.35 -19.86 1.78
N PRO A 30 -9.93 -20.79 2.67
CA PRO A 30 -10.87 -21.46 3.57
C PRO A 30 -11.62 -20.48 4.49
N VAL A 31 -10.95 -19.43 4.96
CA VAL A 31 -11.55 -18.42 5.86
C VAL A 31 -12.60 -17.59 5.12
N ALA A 32 -12.25 -17.06 3.95
CA ALA A 32 -13.19 -16.28 3.14
C ALA A 32 -14.38 -17.15 2.70
N ARG A 33 -14.11 -18.38 2.25
CA ARG A 33 -15.14 -19.32 1.81
C ARG A 33 -16.11 -19.67 2.94
N GLU A 34 -15.61 -19.97 4.15
CA GLU A 34 -16.45 -20.25 5.33
C GLU A 34 -17.46 -19.11 5.59
N VAL A 35 -17.03 -17.86 5.47
CA VAL A 35 -17.88 -16.69 5.70
C VAL A 35 -18.96 -16.55 4.63
N PHE A 36 -18.57 -16.62 3.36
CA PHE A 36 -19.52 -16.49 2.24
C PHE A 36 -20.50 -17.67 2.19
N GLU A 37 -20.07 -18.91 2.39
CA GLU A 37 -20.95 -20.08 2.45
C GLU A 37 -21.97 -20.00 3.60
N ARG A 38 -21.59 -19.38 4.72
CA ARG A 38 -22.47 -19.26 5.90
C ARG A 38 -23.49 -18.12 5.76
N LEU A 39 -23.11 -17.00 5.15
CA LEU A 39 -23.90 -15.76 5.17
C LEU A 39 -24.62 -15.47 3.86
N MET A 40 -24.07 -15.87 2.70
CA MET A 40 -24.65 -15.63 1.39
C MET A 40 -25.77 -16.63 1.08
N LYS A 41 -26.94 -16.15 0.66
CA LYS A 41 -28.09 -16.98 0.32
C LYS A 41 -28.13 -17.27 -1.19
N GLY A 42 -27.42 -18.31 -1.62
CA GLY A 42 -27.37 -18.75 -3.02
C GLY A 42 -26.01 -18.54 -3.66
N ASP A 43 -25.95 -18.60 -5.00
CA ASP A 43 -24.69 -18.53 -5.75
C ASP A 43 -24.12 -17.10 -5.84
N ASN A 44 -24.96 -16.08 -5.61
CA ASN A 44 -24.61 -14.65 -5.60
C ASN A 44 -25.71 -13.82 -4.91
N GLN A 45 -25.49 -12.52 -4.73
CA GLN A 45 -26.39 -11.55 -4.10
C GLN A 45 -26.84 -10.44 -5.09
N ILE A 46 -26.82 -10.66 -6.40
CA ILE A 46 -27.15 -9.63 -7.41
C ILE A 46 -28.55 -9.03 -7.23
N SER A 47 -29.49 -9.78 -6.64
CA SER A 47 -30.85 -9.29 -6.33
C SER A 47 -30.93 -8.46 -5.05
N PHE A 48 -29.89 -8.43 -4.23
CA PHE A 48 -29.84 -7.62 -3.02
C PHE A 48 -29.58 -6.16 -3.38
N ILE A 49 -30.50 -5.30 -2.97
CA ILE A 49 -30.35 -3.85 -3.09
C ILE A 49 -30.24 -3.31 -1.66
N PRO A 50 -29.09 -2.75 -1.26
CA PRO A 50 -28.92 -2.15 0.05
C PRO A 50 -30.02 -1.09 0.30
N SER A 51 -30.62 -1.12 1.49
CA SER A 51 -31.54 -0.07 1.91
C SER A 51 -30.75 1.17 2.32
N GLY A 52 -31.15 2.35 1.86
CA GLY A 52 -30.51 3.61 2.24
C GLY A 52 -30.84 4.73 1.26
N ASP A 53 -30.39 5.94 1.60
CA ASP A 53 -30.43 7.05 0.66
C ASP A 53 -29.43 6.81 -0.48
N PRO A 54 -29.72 7.29 -1.71
CA PRO A 54 -28.75 7.23 -2.79
C PRO A 54 -27.45 7.93 -2.40
N VAL A 55 -26.33 7.23 -2.60
CA VAL A 55 -24.99 7.80 -2.39
C VAL A 55 -24.81 9.01 -3.29
N THR A 56 -24.43 10.13 -2.69
CA THR A 56 -24.22 11.41 -3.38
C THR A 56 -22.77 11.59 -3.76
N ARG A 57 -22.50 12.60 -4.58
CA ARG A 57 -21.13 13.03 -4.90
C ARG A 57 -20.37 13.44 -3.64
N ASP A 58 -21.04 14.12 -2.70
CA ASP A 58 -20.39 14.68 -1.53
C ASP A 58 -19.97 13.56 -0.56
N ASP A 59 -20.78 12.50 -0.44
CA ASP A 59 -20.43 11.29 0.32
C ASP A 59 -19.15 10.62 -0.22
N LEU A 60 -18.98 10.58 -1.55
CA LEU A 60 -17.80 9.98 -2.20
C LEU A 60 -16.53 10.84 -2.08
N LEU A 61 -16.68 12.14 -1.83
CA LEU A 61 -15.58 13.11 -1.75
C LEU A 61 -15.28 13.53 -0.30
N GLU A 62 -16.02 13.01 0.67
CA GLU A 62 -15.78 13.27 2.08
C GLU A 62 -14.37 12.78 2.47
N ILE A 63 -13.58 13.69 3.03
CA ILE A 63 -12.22 13.39 3.47
C ILE A 63 -12.29 12.70 4.83
N HIS A 64 -11.68 11.52 4.92
CA HIS A 64 -11.65 10.72 6.13
C HIS A 64 -10.84 11.42 7.22
N GLU A 65 -11.32 11.38 8.46
CA GLU A 65 -10.55 11.83 9.61
C GLU A 65 -9.48 10.81 10.00
N GLY A 66 -8.31 11.30 10.40
CA GLY A 66 -7.21 10.42 10.81
C GLY A 66 -5.94 11.20 11.16
N THR A 67 -4.99 10.48 11.73
CA THR A 67 -3.71 11.04 12.17
C THR A 67 -2.61 10.70 11.18
N ARG A 68 -1.80 11.71 10.82
CA ARG A 68 -0.55 11.51 10.08
C ARG A 68 0.57 11.25 11.08
N THR A 69 1.12 10.04 11.14
CA THR A 69 2.17 9.68 12.12
C THR A 69 3.52 9.54 11.44
N GLU A 70 4.62 9.72 12.18
CA GLU A 70 5.97 9.44 11.67
C GLU A 70 6.12 7.96 11.30
N GLU A 71 5.52 7.05 12.09
CA GLU A 71 5.57 5.62 11.78
C GLU A 71 4.84 5.27 10.48
N GLY A 72 3.72 5.95 10.19
CA GLY A 72 3.04 5.82 8.90
C GLY A 72 3.92 6.30 7.74
N LEU A 73 4.63 7.41 7.92
CA LEU A 73 5.61 7.91 6.95
C LEU A 73 6.75 6.91 6.71
N ARG A 74 7.35 6.37 7.79
CA ARG A 74 8.41 5.35 7.72
C ARG A 74 7.92 4.06 7.07
N THR A 75 6.70 3.63 7.37
CA THR A 75 6.08 2.45 6.73
C THR A 75 5.94 2.66 5.22
N ASN A 76 5.45 3.82 4.78
CA ASN A 76 5.35 4.15 3.36
C ASN A 76 6.72 4.10 2.67
N ILE A 77 7.76 4.62 3.30
CA ILE A 77 9.14 4.56 2.79
C ILE A 77 9.59 3.09 2.64
N ARG A 78 9.52 2.31 3.73
CA ARG A 78 10.00 0.93 3.74
C ARG A 78 9.29 0.07 2.69
N VAL A 79 7.96 0.16 2.62
CA VAL A 79 7.15 -0.64 1.70
C VAL A 79 7.35 -0.19 0.26
N GLY A 80 7.31 1.12 0.00
CA GLY A 80 7.50 1.65 -1.34
C GLY A 80 8.86 1.27 -1.95
N VAL A 81 9.95 1.44 -1.19
CA VAL A 81 11.30 1.11 -1.69
C VAL A 81 11.47 -0.40 -1.91
N GLN A 82 11.08 -1.24 -0.93
CA GLN A 82 11.22 -2.70 -1.08
C GLN A 82 10.36 -3.26 -2.22
N TYR A 83 9.16 -2.71 -2.42
CA TYR A 83 8.32 -3.12 -3.55
C TYR A 83 8.98 -2.76 -4.89
N ILE A 84 9.49 -1.54 -5.04
CA ILE A 84 10.18 -1.13 -6.28
C ILE A 84 11.42 -2.00 -6.52
N GLU A 85 12.21 -2.31 -5.48
CA GLU A 85 13.38 -3.18 -5.60
C GLU A 85 13.01 -4.57 -6.14
N ALA A 86 11.98 -5.19 -5.56
CA ALA A 86 11.51 -6.50 -5.99
C ALA A 86 10.92 -6.45 -7.42
N TRP A 87 10.20 -5.38 -7.74
CA TRP A 87 9.63 -5.16 -9.07
C TRP A 87 10.73 -5.03 -10.13
N LEU A 88 11.80 -4.29 -9.83
CA LEU A 88 12.99 -4.14 -10.69
C LEU A 88 13.74 -5.46 -10.91
N ARG A 89 13.49 -6.47 -10.07
CA ARG A 89 13.99 -7.85 -10.22
C ARG A 89 12.99 -8.79 -10.89
N GLY A 90 11.90 -8.26 -11.42
CA GLY A 90 10.86 -9.01 -12.12
C GLY A 90 9.80 -9.64 -11.21
N ASN A 91 9.72 -9.26 -9.93
CA ASN A 91 8.68 -9.73 -9.03
C ASN A 91 7.68 -8.61 -8.65
N GLY A 92 6.47 -8.68 -9.20
CA GLY A 92 5.38 -7.74 -8.90
C GLY A 92 4.44 -8.16 -7.76
N ALA A 93 4.65 -9.32 -7.14
CA ALA A 93 3.87 -9.82 -6.00
C ALA A 93 4.82 -10.09 -4.83
N VAL A 94 4.88 -9.14 -3.89
CA VAL A 94 6.00 -9.04 -2.95
C VAL A 94 5.51 -9.27 -1.51
N PRO A 95 5.96 -10.33 -0.82
CA PRO A 95 5.62 -10.53 0.58
C PRO A 95 6.39 -9.52 1.45
N LEU A 96 5.70 -8.51 1.99
CA LEU A 96 6.27 -7.52 2.91
C LEU A 96 5.46 -7.49 4.20
N TYR A 97 6.14 -7.63 5.35
CA TYR A 97 5.52 -7.55 6.68
C TYR A 97 4.27 -8.43 6.89
N ASN A 98 4.27 -9.63 6.30
CA ASN A 98 3.15 -10.61 6.29
C ASN A 98 1.95 -10.21 5.42
N LEU A 99 2.10 -9.22 4.54
CA LEU A 99 1.14 -8.85 3.50
C LEU A 99 1.73 -9.19 2.13
N MET A 100 0.85 -9.46 1.17
CA MET A 100 1.24 -9.64 -0.23
C MET A 100 0.98 -8.32 -0.95
N GLU A 101 2.05 -7.59 -1.23
CA GLU A 101 1.99 -6.25 -1.79
C GLU A 101 2.10 -6.28 -3.32
N ASP A 102 1.36 -5.36 -3.96
CA ASP A 102 1.43 -5.09 -5.38
C ASP A 102 1.78 -3.61 -5.65
N ALA A 103 1.71 -3.19 -6.91
CA ALA A 103 2.10 -1.84 -7.32
C ALA A 103 1.25 -0.76 -6.64
N ALA A 104 -0.03 -1.05 -6.35
CA ALA A 104 -0.92 -0.07 -5.75
C ALA A 104 -0.45 0.32 -4.33
N THR A 105 0.15 -0.62 -3.58
CA THR A 105 0.72 -0.32 -2.26
C THR A 105 1.87 0.68 -2.37
N ALA A 106 2.80 0.48 -3.31
CA ALA A 106 3.88 1.43 -3.52
C ALA A 106 3.39 2.78 -4.06
N GLU A 107 2.35 2.78 -4.90
CA GLU A 107 1.74 4.00 -5.42
C GLU A 107 1.09 4.85 -4.33
N ILE A 108 0.30 4.24 -3.43
CA ILE A 108 -0.30 4.99 -2.33
C ILE A 108 0.77 5.46 -1.34
N SER A 109 1.82 4.67 -1.11
CA SER A 109 2.93 5.06 -0.25
C SER A 109 3.65 6.30 -0.76
N ARG A 110 4.11 6.33 -2.02
CA ARG A 110 4.81 7.51 -2.58
C ARG A 110 3.88 8.71 -2.75
N THR A 111 2.61 8.49 -3.10
CA THR A 111 1.64 9.57 -3.34
C THR A 111 1.24 10.27 -2.04
N GLN A 112 1.10 9.53 -0.93
CA GLN A 112 0.86 10.15 0.38
C GLN A 112 2.02 11.05 0.81
N ILE A 113 3.27 10.59 0.64
CA ILE A 113 4.45 11.39 0.96
C ILE A 113 4.49 12.65 0.09
N TRP A 114 4.29 12.50 -1.22
CA TRP A 114 4.21 13.62 -2.16
C TRP A 114 3.14 14.65 -1.73
N GLN A 115 1.93 14.18 -1.41
CA GLN A 115 0.82 15.05 -1.01
C GLN A 115 1.16 15.80 0.29
N TRP A 116 1.75 15.12 1.27
CA TRP A 116 2.11 15.73 2.55
C TRP A 116 3.19 16.79 2.39
N GLN A 117 4.18 16.56 1.54
CA GLN A 117 5.19 17.57 1.21
C GLN A 117 4.58 18.76 0.45
N LYS A 118 3.80 18.47 -0.60
CA LYS A 118 3.21 19.49 -1.49
C LYS A 118 2.34 20.49 -0.73
N HIS A 119 1.58 20.00 0.25
CA HIS A 119 0.65 20.81 1.03
C HIS A 119 1.19 21.20 2.42
N GLY A 120 2.47 20.91 2.70
CA GLY A 120 3.11 21.28 3.98
C GLY A 120 2.42 20.67 5.20
N ALA A 121 1.99 19.42 5.08
CA ALA A 121 1.27 18.70 6.13
C ALA A 121 2.14 18.52 7.38
N THR A 122 1.44 18.42 8.51
CA THR A 122 2.07 18.24 9.82
C THR A 122 1.74 16.85 10.34
N LEU A 123 2.77 16.17 10.85
CA LEU A 123 2.65 14.92 11.58
C LEU A 123 2.08 15.17 12.99
N GLU A 124 1.61 14.11 13.61
CA GLU A 124 1.38 14.06 15.05
C GLU A 124 2.63 14.54 15.80
N GLY A 125 2.45 15.43 16.78
CA GLY A 125 3.55 16.08 17.48
C GLY A 125 4.08 17.36 16.81
N GLY A 126 3.54 17.79 15.67
CA GLY A 126 3.77 19.13 15.13
C GLY A 126 4.92 19.26 14.12
N ARG A 127 5.64 18.17 13.82
CA ARG A 127 6.73 18.15 12.83
C ARG A 127 6.15 18.25 11.41
N LYS A 128 6.64 19.19 10.59
CA LYS A 128 6.22 19.31 9.19
C LYS A 128 6.89 18.25 8.32
N VAL A 129 6.18 17.75 7.32
CA VAL A 129 6.72 16.83 6.32
C VAL A 129 7.42 17.64 5.23
N THR A 130 8.75 17.65 5.28
CA THR A 130 9.63 18.35 4.31
C THR A 130 10.53 17.33 3.59
N ALA A 131 11.13 17.72 2.46
CA ALA A 131 12.10 16.86 1.76
C ALA A 131 13.24 16.42 2.67
N ALA A 132 13.80 17.35 3.45
CA ALA A 132 14.84 17.04 4.43
C ALA A 132 14.40 16.00 5.48
N LEU A 133 13.13 16.05 5.91
CA LEU A 133 12.59 15.03 6.81
C LEU A 133 12.47 13.68 6.10
N VAL A 134 11.90 13.65 4.90
CA VAL A 134 11.71 12.41 4.14
C VAL A 134 13.06 11.75 3.86
N ASP A 135 14.07 12.52 3.51
CA ASP A 135 15.45 12.07 3.31
C ASP A 135 16.08 11.46 4.57
N GLU A 136 15.97 12.16 5.70
CA GLU A 136 16.45 11.66 7.00
C GLU A 136 15.82 10.31 7.34
N LEU A 137 14.50 10.19 7.17
CA LEU A 137 13.79 8.95 7.46
C LEU A 137 14.11 7.86 6.43
N LEU A 138 14.30 8.21 5.16
CA LEU A 138 14.68 7.29 4.10
C LEU A 138 16.05 6.65 4.39
N GLU A 139 17.05 7.46 4.75
CA GLU A 139 18.37 6.98 5.12
C GLU A 139 18.32 6.05 6.34
N ASP A 140 17.60 6.45 7.38
CA ASP A 140 17.44 5.66 8.62
C ASP A 140 16.73 4.32 8.36
N GLU A 141 15.63 4.32 7.60
CA GLU A 141 14.90 3.10 7.27
C GLU A 141 15.71 2.16 6.35
N MET A 142 16.50 2.71 5.42
CA MET A 142 17.39 1.89 4.57
C MET A 142 18.57 1.32 5.35
N ALA A 143 19.12 2.06 6.32
CA ALA A 143 20.15 1.54 7.22
C ALA A 143 19.62 0.36 8.05
N LYS A 144 18.44 0.51 8.67
CA LYS A 144 17.78 -0.59 9.42
C LYS A 144 17.46 -1.78 8.53
N LEU A 145 17.02 -1.53 7.29
CA LEU A 145 16.72 -2.60 6.34
C LEU A 145 17.98 -3.38 5.96
N ARG A 146 19.10 -2.69 5.72
CA ARG A 146 20.40 -3.32 5.44
C ARG A 146 20.90 -4.16 6.62
N GLU A 147 20.68 -3.71 7.85
CA GLU A 147 20.98 -4.51 9.06
C GLU A 147 20.09 -5.76 9.14
N ALA A 148 18.79 -5.63 8.85
CA ALA A 148 17.82 -6.72 8.94
C ALA A 148 18.02 -7.80 7.85
N LEU A 149 18.32 -7.40 6.62
CA LEU A 149 18.55 -8.31 5.50
C LEU A 149 19.97 -8.89 5.49
N GLY A 150 20.93 -8.17 6.08
CA GLY A 150 22.35 -8.45 5.96
C GLY A 150 22.96 -7.76 4.73
N PRO A 151 24.22 -7.27 4.83
CA PRO A 151 24.89 -6.54 3.75
C PRO A 151 24.89 -7.25 2.41
N ASP A 152 25.17 -8.57 2.39
CA ASP A 152 25.30 -9.31 1.13
C ASP A 152 23.98 -9.37 0.35
N ILE A 153 22.84 -9.52 1.03
CA ILE A 153 21.51 -9.55 0.40
C ILE A 153 21.12 -8.15 -0.07
N TYR A 154 21.36 -7.14 0.76
CA TYR A 154 21.03 -5.77 0.43
C TYR A 154 21.88 -5.24 -0.75
N ASP A 155 23.20 -5.42 -0.67
CA ASP A 155 24.15 -4.85 -1.64
C ASP A 155 24.10 -5.59 -2.99
N SER A 156 23.56 -6.82 -3.03
CA SER A 156 23.28 -7.55 -4.29
C SER A 156 21.89 -7.27 -4.87
N GLY A 157 21.04 -6.55 -4.14
CA GLY A 157 19.72 -6.12 -4.62
C GLY A 157 19.78 -4.86 -5.49
N ARG A 158 18.62 -4.41 -5.95
CA ARG A 158 18.46 -3.18 -6.77
C ARG A 158 18.02 -1.96 -5.94
N PHE A 159 18.43 -1.92 -4.67
CA PHE A 159 18.05 -0.86 -3.75
C PHE A 159 18.48 0.54 -4.18
N PRO A 160 19.70 0.77 -4.73
CA PRO A 160 20.09 2.11 -5.21
C PRO A 160 19.12 2.67 -6.25
N GLU A 161 18.72 1.88 -7.25
CA GLU A 161 17.75 2.29 -8.26
C GLU A 161 16.35 2.47 -7.68
N ALA A 162 15.92 1.56 -6.79
CA ALA A 162 14.62 1.64 -6.14
C ALA A 162 14.47 2.91 -5.28
N ILE A 163 15.50 3.24 -4.50
CA ILE A 163 15.59 4.48 -3.70
C ILE A 163 15.53 5.69 -4.64
N GLY A 164 16.30 5.68 -5.73
CA GLY A 164 16.30 6.76 -6.73
C GLY A 164 14.92 7.03 -7.33
N ILE A 165 14.21 5.97 -7.76
CA ILE A 165 12.85 6.08 -8.28
C ILE A 165 11.91 6.60 -7.18
N PHE A 166 11.89 5.96 -6.02
CA PHE A 166 10.98 6.32 -4.93
C PHE A 166 11.11 7.79 -4.52
N ARG A 167 12.36 8.25 -4.34
CA ARG A 167 12.69 9.63 -3.98
C ARG A 167 12.23 10.60 -5.07
N SER A 168 12.62 10.35 -6.33
CA SER A 168 12.25 11.22 -7.45
C SER A 168 10.74 11.40 -7.60
N LEU A 169 9.96 10.33 -7.38
CA LEU A 169 8.50 10.37 -7.48
C LEU A 169 7.82 11.01 -6.28
N SER A 170 8.41 10.86 -5.09
CA SER A 170 7.85 11.40 -3.84
C SER A 170 8.15 12.89 -3.67
N GLU A 171 9.20 13.40 -4.31
CA GLU A 171 9.70 14.78 -4.15
C GLU A 171 9.54 15.66 -5.40
N SER A 172 9.00 15.11 -6.50
CA SER A 172 8.72 15.86 -7.73
C SER A 172 7.76 17.04 -7.50
N ASP A 173 7.94 18.13 -8.25
CA ASP A 173 7.00 19.25 -8.25
C ASP A 173 5.59 18.86 -8.74
N GLU A 174 5.54 17.94 -9.70
CA GLU A 174 4.30 17.39 -10.28
C GLU A 174 4.12 15.93 -9.88
N LEU A 175 2.88 15.57 -9.53
CA LEU A 175 2.54 14.19 -9.22
C LEU A 175 2.58 13.36 -10.50
N ALA A 176 3.60 12.50 -10.62
CA ALA A 176 3.67 11.54 -11.71
C ALA A 176 2.44 10.60 -11.69
N PRO A 177 1.89 10.21 -12.85
CA PRO A 177 0.68 9.39 -12.89
C PRO A 177 0.93 7.96 -12.38
N PHE A 178 2.07 7.36 -12.74
CA PHE A 178 2.41 6.00 -12.35
C PHE A 178 3.91 5.83 -12.10
N LEU A 179 4.27 5.15 -11.01
CA LEU A 179 5.64 4.75 -10.69
C LEU A 179 6.19 3.73 -11.68
N THR A 180 5.31 2.97 -12.33
CA THR A 180 5.70 1.92 -13.26
C THR A 180 6.34 2.48 -14.52
N LEU A 181 6.04 3.73 -14.91
CA LEU A 181 6.62 4.35 -16.10
C LEU A 181 8.16 4.49 -16.00
N PRO A 182 8.73 5.20 -15.00
CA PRO A 182 10.18 5.26 -14.85
C PRO A 182 10.80 3.92 -14.45
N ALA A 183 10.10 3.10 -13.66
CA ALA A 183 10.61 1.79 -13.28
C ALA A 183 10.77 0.87 -14.50
N TYR A 184 9.84 0.90 -15.45
CA TYR A 184 9.86 0.07 -16.66
C TYR A 184 11.05 0.35 -17.57
N GLU A 185 11.55 1.58 -17.59
CA GLU A 185 12.78 1.91 -18.33
C GLU A 185 14.03 1.24 -17.75
N LEU A 186 13.98 0.75 -16.51
CA LEU A 186 15.07 0.05 -15.84
C LEU A 186 14.90 -1.47 -15.82
N LEU A 187 13.85 -2.02 -16.43
CA LEU A 187 13.74 -3.46 -16.64
C LEU A 187 14.58 -3.86 -17.85
N ASP A 188 15.32 -4.96 -17.71
CA ASP A 188 15.99 -5.57 -18.84
C ASP A 188 14.93 -5.99 -19.87
N ARG A 189 15.02 -5.42 -21.06
CA ARG A 189 14.16 -5.79 -22.19
C ARG A 189 14.64 -7.15 -22.72
N PRO A 190 13.74 -8.12 -22.92
CA PRO A 190 14.09 -9.42 -23.48
C PRO A 190 14.67 -9.32 -24.90
#